data_AF-A0AAW2ULR3-F1
#
_entry.id   AF-A0AAW2ULR3-F1
#
_cell.length_a   1.000
_cell.length_b   1.000
_cell.length_c   1.000
_cell.angle_alpha   90.00
_cell.angle_beta   90.00
_cell.angle_gamma   90.00
#
_symmetry.space_group_name_H-M   'P 1'
#
loop_
_entity.id
_entity.type
_entity.pdbx_description
1 polymer ?
#
loop_
_entity_poly.entity_id
_entity_poly.type
_entity_poly.pdbx_seq_one_letter_code
_entity_poly.pdbx_strand_id
1 'polypeptide(L)'
;GNAQRPEVRVVTWNNDELATDALPIHGFEHYKAKDYSLAHAPFSGSSYAGGQWAAGDEPLYYIVSPKDVVIAKPRDTEDHISWLLQHGYHEKALAAVEAGQGRSELLDEVGTRYLDHLIVERKYAEAASLCPKLLRGSASAWERWIFHFAHLRQLPVLVPYIPTETPRLRDTAYEVALVALATNSSFHKDLLSIVKTWPPVIYSALPVISAIEPQLNTSSSTDALKEALAELYVIDGQYEKAFSLYADLMKPDIFDFIDNHDLHDTIREK
;
A
#
# COMPACT_ATOMS: atom_id res chain seq x y z
N GLY A 1 15.58 -39.63 25.79
CA GLY A 1 15.41 -38.54 26.76
C GLY A 1 15.22 -37.27 25.96
N ASN A 2 14.19 -36.48 26.26
CA ASN A 2 13.98 -35.19 25.59
C ASN A 2 15.04 -34.22 26.10
N ALA A 3 16.15 -34.09 25.37
CA ALA A 3 17.08 -33.01 25.61
C ALA A 3 16.36 -31.69 25.33
N GLN A 4 16.47 -30.74 26.26
CA GLN A 4 15.95 -29.39 26.06
C GLN A 4 16.96 -28.58 25.25
N ARG A 5 16.47 -27.69 24.38
CA ARG A 5 17.34 -26.79 23.64
C ARG A 5 18.08 -25.88 24.62
N PRO A 6 19.37 -25.64 24.43
CA PRO A 6 20.11 -24.66 25.23
C PRO A 6 19.51 -23.27 25.02
N GLU A 7 19.49 -22.45 26.07
CA GLU A 7 18.91 -21.10 26.07
C GLU A 7 19.94 -20.07 26.53
N VAL A 8 19.85 -18.86 26.01
CA VAL A 8 20.54 -17.67 26.55
C VAL A 8 19.52 -16.79 27.23
N ARG A 9 19.87 -16.35 28.44
CA ARG A 9 19.04 -15.46 29.24
C ARG A 9 19.81 -14.19 29.56
N VAL A 10 19.17 -13.06 29.34
CA VAL A 10 19.64 -11.74 29.79
C VAL A 10 18.89 -11.44 31.07
N VAL A 11 19.63 -11.26 32.17
CA VAL A 11 19.06 -10.99 33.50
C VAL A 11 19.61 -9.70 34.08
N THR A 12 18.83 -9.04 34.94
CA THR A 12 19.29 -7.89 35.73
C THR A 12 20.27 -8.34 36.81
N TRP A 13 20.93 -7.38 37.45
CA TRP A 13 21.76 -7.64 38.65
C TRP A 13 20.97 -8.23 39.83
N ASN A 14 19.64 -8.06 39.81
CA ASN A 14 18.69 -8.65 40.77
C ASN A 14 18.21 -10.05 40.36
N ASN A 15 18.75 -10.64 39.29
CA ASN A 15 18.27 -11.88 38.67
C ASN A 15 16.85 -11.81 38.07
N ASP A 16 16.34 -10.62 37.75
CA ASP A 16 15.09 -10.50 36.98
C ASP A 16 15.36 -10.79 35.51
N GLU A 17 14.54 -11.65 34.89
CA GLU A 17 14.69 -12.02 33.48
C GLU A 17 14.23 -10.88 32.55
N LEU A 18 15.13 -10.40 31.69
CA LEU A 18 14.85 -9.36 30.69
C LEU A 18 14.52 -9.95 29.32
N ALA A 19 15.22 -11.01 28.92
CA ALA A 19 15.01 -11.69 27.65
C ALA A 19 15.54 -13.13 27.72
N THR A 20 14.87 -14.04 27.00
CA THR A 20 15.29 -15.43 26.84
C THR A 20 15.14 -15.85 25.38
N ASP A 21 16.15 -16.54 24.86
CA ASP A 21 16.13 -17.09 23.51
C ASP A 21 16.73 -18.49 23.48
N ALA A 22 16.14 -19.38 22.66
CA ALA A 22 16.61 -20.74 22.48
C ALA A 22 17.67 -20.78 21.37
N LEU A 23 18.85 -21.31 21.68
CA LEU A 23 19.97 -21.32 20.74
C LEU A 23 19.78 -22.39 19.65
N PRO A 24 20.01 -22.04 18.37
CA PRO A 24 19.90 -22.96 17.24
C PRO A 24 21.16 -23.81 17.07
N ILE A 25 21.57 -24.55 18.11
CA ILE A 25 22.78 -25.39 18.11
C ILE A 25 22.46 -26.78 17.57
N HIS A 26 23.24 -27.27 16.61
CA HIS A 26 23.07 -28.60 16.05
C HIS A 26 23.67 -29.67 16.98
N GLY A 27 22.94 -30.78 17.18
CA GLY A 27 23.41 -31.89 17.99
C GLY A 27 23.46 -31.61 19.50
N PHE A 28 22.73 -30.58 19.94
CA PHE A 28 22.66 -30.14 21.34
C PHE A 28 22.27 -31.27 22.31
N GLU A 29 21.62 -32.33 21.83
CA GLU A 29 21.23 -33.51 22.59
C GLU A 29 22.43 -34.29 23.16
N HIS A 30 23.62 -34.10 22.57
CA HIS A 30 24.86 -34.75 22.98
C HIS A 30 25.74 -33.85 23.85
N TYR A 31 25.33 -32.60 24.10
CA TYR A 31 26.11 -31.61 24.81
C TYR A 31 25.60 -31.42 26.24
N LYS A 32 26.51 -31.04 27.13
CA LYS A 32 26.26 -30.66 28.52
C LYS A 32 26.57 -29.17 28.69
N ALA A 33 26.11 -28.58 29.79
CA ALA A 33 26.34 -27.15 30.09
C ALA A 33 27.82 -26.72 29.97
N LYS A 34 28.76 -27.61 30.34
CA LYS A 34 30.21 -27.36 30.25
C LYS A 34 30.78 -27.32 28.83
N ASP A 35 30.03 -27.81 27.84
CA ASP A 35 30.44 -27.84 26.43
C ASP A 35 30.14 -26.50 25.74
N TYR A 36 29.46 -25.58 26.42
CA TYR A 36 29.20 -24.22 25.98
C TYR A 36 30.14 -23.25 26.69
N SER A 37 30.62 -22.25 25.95
CA SER A 37 31.37 -21.12 26.51
C SER A 37 30.84 -19.81 25.97
N LEU A 38 30.82 -18.79 26.83
CA LEU A 38 30.44 -17.43 26.47
C LEU A 38 31.71 -16.58 26.37
N ALA A 39 31.93 -15.98 25.20
CA ALA A 39 32.97 -15.01 24.96
C ALA A 39 32.35 -13.68 24.50
N HIS A 40 33.11 -12.59 24.58
CA HIS A 40 32.67 -11.28 24.08
C HIS A 40 33.81 -10.62 23.31
N ALA A 41 33.48 -9.80 22.33
CA ALA A 41 34.46 -8.93 21.69
C ALA A 41 34.98 -7.89 22.71
N PRO A 42 36.26 -7.51 22.68
CA PRO A 42 36.78 -6.44 23.52
C PRO A 42 36.08 -5.13 23.17
N PHE A 43 35.48 -4.47 24.17
CA PHE A 43 34.84 -3.17 24.00
C PHE A 43 35.92 -2.09 23.83
N SER A 44 35.93 -1.34 22.73
CA SER A 44 36.78 -0.14 22.59
C SER A 44 36.02 1.07 23.15
N GLY A 45 35.80 1.07 24.47
CA GLY A 45 35.13 2.16 25.17
C GLY A 45 35.17 2.02 26.69
N SER A 46 35.38 3.12 27.40
CA SER A 46 35.36 3.15 28.87
C SER A 46 33.91 3.07 29.39
N SER A 47 33.65 2.13 30.29
CA SER A 47 32.33 1.86 30.88
C SER A 47 31.91 2.80 32.02
N TYR A 48 32.56 3.97 32.19
CA TYR A 48 32.34 4.85 33.33
C TYR A 48 31.36 6.01 33.12
N ALA A 49 30.69 6.12 31.96
CA ALA A 49 29.70 7.16 31.72
C ALA A 49 28.43 6.57 31.07
N GLY A 50 27.40 6.32 31.89
CA GLY A 50 26.00 6.36 31.44
C GLY A 50 25.58 5.41 30.31
N GLY A 51 26.20 4.24 30.16
CA GLY A 51 25.65 3.16 29.33
C GLY A 51 25.54 3.46 27.82
N GLN A 52 26.31 4.41 27.31
CA GLN A 52 26.37 4.71 25.88
C GLN A 52 27.70 4.21 25.32
N TRP A 53 27.64 3.14 24.52
CA TRP A 53 28.79 2.60 23.80
C TRP A 53 29.43 3.71 22.95
N ALA A 54 30.75 3.68 22.77
CA ALA A 54 31.40 4.55 21.80
C ALA A 54 30.74 4.34 20.44
N ALA A 55 30.45 5.42 19.72
CA ALA A 55 29.81 5.35 18.41
C ALA A 55 30.60 4.41 17.49
N GLY A 56 30.02 3.23 17.17
CA GLY A 56 30.62 2.22 16.30
C GLY A 56 30.94 0.87 16.95
N ASP A 57 30.93 0.75 18.28
CA ASP A 57 31.24 -0.51 18.98
C ASP A 57 29.97 -1.15 19.55
N GLU A 58 29.31 -1.99 18.75
CA GLU A 58 28.21 -2.81 19.25
C GLU A 58 28.75 -4.01 20.05
N PRO A 59 28.21 -4.29 21.25
CA PRO A 59 28.67 -5.38 22.08
C PRO A 59 28.34 -6.74 21.42
N LEU A 60 29.36 -7.43 20.91
CA LEU A 60 29.21 -8.77 20.33
C LEU A 60 29.52 -9.85 21.38
N TYR A 61 28.57 -10.76 21.57
CA TYR A 61 28.75 -11.95 22.39
C TYR A 61 28.81 -13.19 21.48
N TYR A 62 29.62 -14.15 21.86
CA TYR A 62 29.80 -15.41 21.13
C TYR A 62 29.48 -16.54 22.09
N ILE A 63 28.46 -17.34 21.76
CA ILE A 63 28.20 -18.62 22.42
C ILE A 63 28.84 -19.70 21.57
N VAL A 64 29.90 -20.31 22.08
CA VAL A 64 30.68 -21.33 21.38
C VAL A 64 30.30 -22.70 21.94
N SER A 65 29.93 -23.62 21.05
CA SER A 65 29.74 -25.04 21.31
C SER A 65 30.83 -25.85 20.58
N PRO A 66 30.93 -27.19 20.77
CA PRO A 66 31.98 -27.99 20.13
C PRO A 66 31.94 -27.98 18.59
N LYS A 67 30.79 -27.67 17.98
CA LYS A 67 30.61 -27.68 16.51
C LYS A 67 30.02 -26.40 15.92
N ASP A 68 29.34 -25.57 16.72
CA ASP A 68 28.70 -24.33 16.28
C ASP A 68 29.13 -23.12 17.12
N VAL A 69 29.15 -21.95 16.49
CA VAL A 69 29.32 -20.65 17.16
C VAL A 69 28.07 -19.80 16.85
N VAL A 70 27.42 -19.31 17.90
CA VAL A 70 26.28 -18.38 17.79
C VAL A 70 26.75 -17.00 18.20
N ILE A 71 26.47 -15.99 17.36
CA ILE A 71 26.76 -14.59 17.66
C ILE A 71 25.48 -13.97 18.22
N ALA A 72 25.55 -13.48 19.45
CA ALA A 72 24.49 -12.69 20.07
C ALA A 72 24.87 -11.21 20.01
N LYS A 73 23.97 -10.42 19.44
CA LYS A 73 24.09 -8.95 19.33
C LYS A 73 22.86 -8.31 19.99
N PRO A 74 22.93 -7.06 20.46
CA PRO A 74 21.74 -6.29 20.78
C PRO A 74 20.83 -6.27 19.55
N ARG A 75 19.51 -6.39 19.76
CA ARG A 75 18.55 -6.19 18.68
C ARG A 75 18.75 -4.79 18.12
N ASP A 76 19.05 -4.72 16.84
CA ASP A 76 18.97 -3.47 16.14
C ASP A 76 17.48 -3.13 15.88
N THR A 77 17.27 -1.93 15.34
CA THR A 77 15.94 -1.44 15.04
C THR A 77 15.27 -2.23 13.91
N GLU A 78 16.04 -2.82 13.00
CA GLU A 78 15.59 -3.62 11.87
C GLU A 78 15.11 -5.01 12.32
N ASP A 79 15.81 -5.64 13.25
CA ASP A 79 15.41 -6.85 13.97
C ASP A 79 14.11 -6.61 14.73
N HIS A 80 13.97 -5.46 15.39
CA HIS A 80 12.74 -5.09 16.08
C HIS A 80 11.55 -4.96 15.11
N ILE A 81 11.73 -4.25 13.99
CA ILE A 81 10.71 -4.12 12.94
C ILE A 81 10.36 -5.49 12.35
N SER A 82 11.36 -6.32 12.06
CA SER A 82 11.17 -7.68 11.55
C SER A 82 10.39 -8.55 12.52
N TRP A 83 10.71 -8.47 13.82
CA TRP A 83 9.97 -9.17 14.87
C TRP A 83 8.51 -8.71 14.95
N LEU A 84 8.26 -7.40 14.87
CA LEU A 84 6.90 -6.85 14.86
C LEU A 84 6.09 -7.35 13.66
N LEU A 85 6.69 -7.37 12.47
CA LEU A 85 6.07 -7.90 11.26
C LEU A 85 5.74 -9.40 11.38
N GLN A 86 6.65 -10.21 11.93
CA GLN A 86 6.43 -11.66 12.12
C GLN A 86 5.29 -11.96 13.09
N HIS A 87 5.04 -11.07 14.06
CA HIS A 87 3.98 -11.22 15.05
C HIS A 87 2.69 -10.48 14.67
N GLY A 88 2.60 -9.95 13.44
CA GLY A 88 1.41 -9.26 12.93
C GLY A 88 1.19 -7.84 13.50
N TYR A 89 2.16 -7.28 14.21
CA TYR A 89 2.09 -5.92 14.76
C TYR A 89 2.47 -4.86 13.71
N HIS A 90 1.76 -4.84 12.59
CA HIS A 90 2.07 -3.99 11.44
C HIS A 90 2.02 -2.48 11.75
N GLU A 91 1.05 -2.03 12.56
CA GLU A 91 0.96 -0.61 12.98
C GLU A 91 2.18 -0.17 13.79
N LYS A 92 2.64 -1.02 14.72
CA LYS A 92 3.83 -0.75 15.54
C LYS A 92 5.09 -0.76 14.67
N ALA A 93 5.17 -1.68 13.71
CA ALA A 93 6.28 -1.73 12.76
C ALA A 93 6.35 -0.44 11.93
N LEU A 94 5.20 0.03 11.42
CA LEU A 94 5.13 1.29 10.69
C LEU A 94 5.55 2.48 11.56
N ALA A 95 5.04 2.58 12.78
CA ALA A 95 5.40 3.64 13.71
C ALA A 95 6.91 3.66 14.05
N ALA A 96 7.53 2.49 14.20
CA ALA A 96 8.97 2.38 14.42
C ALA A 96 9.78 2.91 13.23
N VAL A 97 9.41 2.55 11.99
CA VAL A 97 10.08 3.09 10.79
C VAL A 97 9.89 4.61 10.68
N GLU A 98 8.69 5.12 10.95
CA GLU A 98 8.39 6.56 10.89
C GLU A 98 9.14 7.38 11.94
N ALA A 99 9.44 6.79 13.10
CA ALA A 99 10.27 7.41 14.13
C ALA A 99 11.76 7.54 13.75
N GLY A 100 12.12 7.24 12.48
CA GLY A 100 13.49 7.30 11.98
C GLY A 100 14.38 6.17 12.51
N GLN A 101 13.77 5.11 13.08
CA GLN A 101 14.50 3.98 13.61
C GLN A 101 14.94 3.01 12.51
N GLY A 102 14.37 3.06 11.31
CA GLY A 102 14.71 2.15 10.20
C GLY A 102 15.28 2.87 8.96
N ARG A 103 15.92 2.09 8.07
CA ARG A 103 16.26 2.55 6.72
C ARG A 103 14.98 2.87 5.94
N SER A 104 15.03 3.83 5.03
CA SER A 104 13.88 4.19 4.18
C SER A 104 13.35 2.99 3.37
N GLU A 105 14.22 2.05 3.00
CA GLU A 105 13.88 0.83 2.26
C GLU A 105 12.95 -0.10 3.05
N LEU A 106 13.05 -0.11 4.39
CA LEU A 106 12.18 -0.91 5.26
C LEU A 106 10.74 -0.40 5.26
N LEU A 107 10.52 0.88 4.93
CA LEU A 107 9.17 1.43 4.85
C LEU A 107 8.36 0.79 3.73
N ASP A 108 9.00 0.55 2.59
CA ASP A 108 8.35 -0.08 1.44
C ASP A 108 8.01 -1.55 1.74
N GLU A 109 8.90 -2.27 2.44
CA GLU A 109 8.64 -3.65 2.87
C GLU A 109 7.52 -3.72 3.93
N VAL A 110 7.61 -2.91 4.98
CA VAL A 110 6.59 -2.82 6.04
C VAL A 110 5.25 -2.44 5.45
N GLY A 111 5.22 -1.43 4.56
CA GLY A 111 4.01 -0.97 3.89
C GLY A 111 3.40 -2.05 3.00
N THR A 112 4.21 -2.76 2.21
CA THR A 112 3.73 -3.85 1.35
C THR A 112 3.15 -4.99 2.20
N ARG A 113 3.86 -5.45 3.24
CA ARG A 113 3.36 -6.51 4.11
C ARG A 113 2.11 -6.12 4.88
N TYR A 114 2.01 -4.85 5.30
CA TYR A 114 0.82 -4.37 6.00
C TYR A 114 -0.39 -4.32 5.07
N LEU A 115 -0.23 -3.80 3.85
CA LEU A 115 -1.29 -3.81 2.86
C LEU A 115 -1.70 -5.25 2.49
N ASP A 116 -0.75 -6.15 2.26
CA ASP A 116 -1.03 -7.57 2.00
C ASP A 116 -1.84 -8.20 3.14
N HIS A 117 -1.47 -7.94 4.40
CA HIS A 117 -2.21 -8.41 5.56
C HIS A 117 -3.65 -7.88 5.58
N LEU A 118 -3.87 -6.58 5.35
CA LEU A 118 -5.20 -5.99 5.30
C LEU A 118 -6.05 -6.56 4.15
N ILE A 119 -5.45 -6.85 3.00
CA ILE A 119 -6.10 -7.53 1.88
C ILE A 119 -6.54 -8.95 2.29
N VAL A 120 -5.67 -9.73 2.94
CA VAL A 120 -5.99 -11.08 3.41
C VAL A 120 -7.14 -11.05 4.42
N GLU A 121 -7.16 -10.05 5.31
CA GLU A 121 -8.25 -9.82 6.25
C GLU A 121 -9.52 -9.21 5.63
N ARG A 122 -9.51 -8.93 4.32
CA ARG A 122 -10.61 -8.29 3.55
C ARG A 122 -10.96 -6.88 4.03
N LYS A 123 -10.03 -6.18 4.69
CA LYS A 123 -10.17 -4.80 5.15
C LYS A 123 -9.78 -3.81 4.04
N TYR A 124 -10.46 -3.88 2.90
CA TYR A 124 -10.08 -3.14 1.69
C TYR A 124 -10.14 -1.61 1.86
N ALA A 125 -11.13 -1.10 2.60
CA ALA A 125 -11.27 0.34 2.84
C ALA A 125 -10.14 0.90 3.71
N GLU A 126 -9.68 0.12 4.70
CA GLU A 126 -8.54 0.48 5.55
C GLU A 126 -7.24 0.39 4.75
N ALA A 127 -7.06 -0.64 3.94
CA ALA A 127 -5.91 -0.74 3.05
C ALA A 127 -5.83 0.46 2.09
N ALA A 128 -6.96 0.85 1.49
CA ALA A 128 -7.04 1.98 0.58
C ALA A 128 -6.69 3.32 1.25
N SER A 129 -7.15 3.57 2.48
CA SER A 129 -6.86 4.82 3.20
C SER A 129 -5.40 4.95 3.61
N LEU A 130 -4.68 3.84 3.76
CA LEU A 130 -3.26 3.81 4.06
C LEU A 130 -2.36 3.93 2.82
N CYS A 131 -2.87 3.68 1.61
CA CYS A 131 -2.10 3.76 0.37
C CYS A 131 -1.38 5.11 0.19
N PRO A 132 -2.01 6.30 0.40
CA PRO A 132 -1.29 7.57 0.31
C PRO A 132 -0.07 7.67 1.23
N LYS A 133 -0.20 7.13 2.44
CA LYS A 133 0.84 7.19 3.47
C LYS A 133 1.99 6.22 3.17
N LEU A 134 1.66 5.03 2.67
CA LEU A 134 2.60 3.93 2.45
C LEU A 134 3.28 4.00 1.07
N LEU A 135 2.55 4.34 0.01
CA LEU A 135 3.05 4.33 -1.37
C LEU A 135 3.72 5.65 -1.76
N ARG A 136 3.32 6.75 -1.11
CA ARG A 136 3.93 8.08 -1.24
C ARG A 136 4.14 8.47 -2.72
N GLY A 137 5.36 8.87 -3.08
CA GLY A 137 5.78 9.29 -4.42
C GLY A 137 6.04 8.16 -5.41
N SER A 138 5.86 6.88 -5.02
CA SER A 138 6.22 5.74 -5.87
C SER A 138 5.13 5.41 -6.87
N ALA A 139 5.24 5.93 -8.10
CA ALA A 139 4.30 5.66 -9.19
C ALA A 139 4.16 4.16 -9.47
N SER A 140 5.27 3.41 -9.49
CA SER A 140 5.27 1.97 -9.75
C SER A 140 4.57 1.17 -8.64
N ALA A 141 4.65 1.64 -7.39
CA ALA A 141 3.94 1.01 -6.29
C ALA A 141 2.43 1.29 -6.36
N TRP A 142 2.04 2.52 -6.65
CA TRP A 142 0.64 2.90 -6.90
C TRP A 142 0.00 2.05 -7.99
N GLU A 143 0.64 1.95 -9.15
CA GLU A 143 0.13 1.17 -10.27
C GLU A 143 -0.02 -0.31 -9.91
N ARG A 144 0.97 -0.90 -9.23
CA ARG A 144 0.88 -2.29 -8.76
C ARG A 144 -0.34 -2.52 -7.88
N TRP A 145 -0.57 -1.63 -6.91
CA TRP A 145 -1.71 -1.73 -6.00
C TRP A 145 -3.04 -1.45 -6.70
N ILE A 146 -3.10 -0.50 -7.64
CA ILE A 146 -4.30 -0.27 -8.48
C ILE A 146 -4.69 -1.54 -9.23
N PHE A 147 -3.74 -2.18 -9.91
CA PHE A 147 -4.02 -3.44 -10.60
C PHE A 147 -4.37 -4.55 -9.60
N HIS A 148 -3.74 -4.62 -8.44
CA HIS A 148 -4.07 -5.62 -7.42
C HIS A 148 -5.52 -5.47 -6.92
N PHE A 149 -5.93 -4.25 -6.55
CA PHE A 149 -7.32 -3.96 -6.17
C PHE A 149 -8.31 -4.20 -7.31
N ALA A 150 -7.90 -3.98 -8.57
CA ALA A 150 -8.71 -4.31 -9.75
C ALA A 150 -8.99 -5.81 -9.84
N HIS A 151 -7.97 -6.66 -9.67
CA HIS A 151 -8.12 -8.12 -9.68
C HIS A 151 -9.05 -8.61 -8.56
N LEU A 152 -9.04 -7.93 -7.41
CA LEU A 152 -9.91 -8.23 -6.27
C LEU A 152 -11.35 -7.69 -6.44
N ARG A 153 -11.62 -6.92 -7.51
CA ARG A 153 -12.86 -6.17 -7.72
C ARG A 153 -13.18 -5.16 -6.60
N GLN A 154 -12.14 -4.65 -5.95
CA GLN A 154 -12.23 -3.67 -4.86
C GLN A 154 -11.63 -2.31 -5.26
N LEU A 155 -11.25 -2.12 -6.52
CA LEU A 155 -10.68 -0.85 -6.99
C LEU A 155 -11.54 0.39 -6.67
N PRO A 156 -12.90 0.34 -6.68
CA PRO A 156 -13.71 1.50 -6.30
C PRO A 156 -13.36 2.13 -4.94
N VAL A 157 -12.93 1.34 -3.95
CA VAL A 157 -12.57 1.90 -2.62
C VAL A 157 -11.23 2.64 -2.63
N LEU A 158 -10.35 2.35 -3.60
CA LEU A 158 -9.03 2.97 -3.73
C LEU A 158 -9.09 4.25 -4.57
N VAL A 159 -10.02 4.34 -5.53
CA VAL A 159 -10.17 5.47 -6.46
C VAL A 159 -10.03 6.85 -5.80
N PRO A 160 -10.71 7.15 -4.66
CA PRO A 160 -10.64 8.49 -4.06
C PRO A 160 -9.25 8.90 -3.57
N TYR A 161 -8.35 7.93 -3.40
CA TYR A 161 -6.99 8.13 -2.90
C TYR A 161 -5.93 8.15 -4.01
N ILE A 162 -6.29 7.83 -5.26
CA ILE A 162 -5.33 7.76 -6.37
C ILE A 162 -4.78 9.17 -6.67
N PRO A 163 -3.44 9.35 -6.72
CA PRO A 163 -2.83 10.63 -7.00
C PRO A 163 -3.00 11.04 -8.47
N THR A 164 -3.25 12.33 -8.72
CA THR A 164 -3.38 12.91 -10.06
C THR A 164 -2.14 13.69 -10.51
N GLU A 165 -1.29 14.14 -9.57
CA GLU A 165 -0.12 14.99 -9.88
C GLU A 165 1.20 14.40 -9.37
N THR A 166 1.33 14.19 -8.05
CA THR A 166 2.56 13.70 -7.41
C THR A 166 2.30 12.41 -6.64
N PRO A 167 2.59 11.22 -7.22
CA PRO A 167 3.06 10.97 -8.58
C PRO A 167 1.92 10.94 -9.61
N ARG A 168 2.19 11.39 -10.84
CA ARG A 168 1.34 11.12 -11.99
C ARG A 168 1.61 9.70 -12.48
N LEU A 169 0.55 8.93 -12.64
CA LEU A 169 0.60 7.53 -13.06
C LEU A 169 0.47 7.42 -14.59
N ARG A 170 0.62 6.21 -15.12
CA ARG A 170 0.26 5.92 -16.50
C ARG A 170 -1.25 6.03 -16.71
N ASP A 171 -1.65 6.51 -17.88
CA ASP A 171 -3.03 6.68 -18.31
C ASP A 171 -3.88 5.43 -18.05
N THR A 172 -3.32 4.24 -18.31
CA THR A 172 -3.98 2.94 -18.09
C THR A 172 -4.42 2.70 -16.65
N ALA A 173 -3.72 3.26 -15.66
CA ALA A 173 -4.11 3.12 -14.25
C ALA A 173 -5.41 3.91 -13.96
N TYR A 174 -5.52 5.12 -14.49
CA TYR A 174 -6.71 5.95 -14.38
C TYR A 174 -7.89 5.38 -15.19
N GLU A 175 -7.62 4.90 -16.41
CA GLU A 175 -8.63 4.25 -17.26
C GLU A 175 -9.25 3.04 -16.58
N VAL A 176 -8.43 2.14 -16.01
CA VAL A 176 -8.90 0.96 -15.27
C VAL A 176 -9.71 1.36 -14.04
N ALA A 177 -9.30 2.42 -13.34
CA ALA A 177 -10.03 2.96 -12.20
C ALA A 177 -11.43 3.48 -12.59
N LEU A 178 -11.54 4.24 -13.68
CA LEU A 178 -12.81 4.73 -14.21
C LEU A 178 -13.72 3.58 -14.68
N VAL A 179 -13.17 2.61 -15.43
CA VAL A 179 -13.91 1.43 -15.89
C VAL A 179 -14.43 0.59 -14.71
N ALA A 180 -13.66 0.47 -13.63
CA ALA A 180 -14.10 -0.26 -12.44
C ALA A 180 -15.31 0.39 -11.75
N LEU A 181 -15.39 1.72 -11.70
CA LEU A 181 -16.56 2.44 -11.18
C LEU A 181 -17.77 2.30 -12.12
N ALA A 182 -17.53 2.31 -13.43
CA ALA A 182 -18.60 2.16 -14.43
C ALA A 182 -19.26 0.78 -14.40
N THR A 183 -18.57 -0.26 -13.92
CA THR A 183 -19.06 -1.64 -13.98
C THR A 183 -20.22 -1.92 -13.01
N ASN A 184 -20.39 -1.12 -11.96
CA ASN A 184 -21.42 -1.33 -10.95
C ASN A 184 -22.23 -0.05 -10.70
N SER A 185 -23.55 -0.18 -10.78
CA SER A 185 -24.49 0.93 -10.67
C SER A 185 -24.42 1.68 -9.35
N SER A 186 -23.94 1.05 -8.28
CA SER A 186 -23.71 1.72 -7.00
C SER A 186 -22.67 2.84 -7.08
N PHE A 187 -21.69 2.73 -7.98
CA PHE A 187 -20.55 3.65 -8.09
C PHE A 187 -20.68 4.65 -9.25
N HIS A 188 -21.80 4.67 -9.99
CA HIS A 188 -21.96 5.60 -11.12
C HIS A 188 -21.93 7.07 -10.70
N LYS A 189 -22.38 7.40 -9.49
CA LYS A 189 -22.26 8.76 -8.93
C LYS A 189 -20.80 9.11 -8.62
N ASP A 190 -20.05 8.14 -8.10
CA ASP A 190 -18.62 8.32 -7.82
C ASP A 190 -17.85 8.47 -9.13
N LEU A 191 -18.17 7.68 -10.16
CA LEU A 191 -17.63 7.85 -11.51
C LEU A 191 -17.85 9.27 -12.03
N LEU A 192 -19.09 9.76 -11.99
CA LEU A 192 -19.43 11.12 -12.44
C LEU A 192 -18.62 12.18 -11.68
N SER A 193 -18.54 12.05 -10.35
CA SER A 193 -17.74 12.95 -9.53
C SER A 193 -16.27 12.93 -9.93
N ILE A 194 -15.70 11.73 -10.14
CA ILE A 194 -14.29 11.57 -10.49
C ILE A 194 -13.99 12.10 -11.88
N VAL A 195 -14.82 11.83 -12.90
CA VAL A 195 -14.65 12.38 -14.26
C VAL A 195 -14.67 13.91 -14.26
N LYS A 196 -15.49 14.54 -13.40
CA LYS A 196 -15.52 16.01 -13.26
C LYS A 196 -14.34 16.59 -12.47
N THR A 197 -13.68 15.79 -11.63
CA THR A 197 -12.62 16.27 -10.72
C THR A 197 -11.22 15.95 -11.23
N TRP A 198 -11.03 14.79 -11.87
CA TRP A 198 -9.73 14.39 -12.40
C TRP A 198 -9.36 15.22 -13.64
N PRO A 199 -8.12 15.74 -13.73
CA PRO A 199 -7.67 16.44 -14.92
C PRO A 199 -7.76 15.55 -16.17
N PRO A 200 -8.48 15.96 -17.23
CA PRO A 200 -8.68 15.12 -18.43
C PRO A 200 -7.37 14.71 -19.14
N VAL A 201 -6.30 15.46 -18.91
CA VAL A 201 -4.97 15.21 -19.51
C VAL A 201 -4.27 13.97 -18.97
N ILE A 202 -4.74 13.37 -17.86
CA ILE A 202 -4.06 12.22 -17.21
C ILE A 202 -4.57 10.86 -17.70
N TYR A 203 -5.59 10.82 -18.55
CA TYR A 203 -6.13 9.57 -19.09
C TYR A 203 -6.67 9.78 -20.51
N SER A 204 -6.79 8.69 -21.28
CA SER A 204 -7.53 8.72 -22.54
C SER A 204 -9.00 8.42 -22.30
N ALA A 205 -9.91 9.23 -22.83
CA ALA A 205 -11.34 9.01 -22.67
C ALA A 205 -11.86 7.82 -23.51
N LEU A 206 -11.26 7.55 -24.68
CA LEU A 206 -11.73 6.53 -25.62
C LEU A 206 -11.85 5.11 -25.03
N PRO A 207 -10.85 4.56 -24.30
CA PRO A 207 -10.98 3.24 -23.69
C PRO A 207 -12.13 3.15 -22.68
N VAL A 208 -12.34 4.24 -21.92
CA VAL A 208 -13.40 4.33 -20.91
C VAL A 208 -14.77 4.41 -21.59
N ILE A 209 -14.89 5.24 -22.63
CA ILE A 209 -16.10 5.35 -23.47
C ILE A 209 -16.48 3.98 -24.03
N SER A 210 -15.54 3.29 -24.67
CA SER A 210 -15.78 1.97 -25.29
C SER A 210 -16.21 0.90 -24.27
N ALA A 211 -15.80 1.03 -23.01
CA ALA A 211 -16.23 0.14 -21.93
C ALA A 211 -17.63 0.49 -21.39
N ILE A 212 -18.05 1.76 -21.45
CA ILE A 212 -19.34 2.24 -20.93
C ILE A 212 -20.46 2.13 -21.96
N GLU A 213 -20.20 2.44 -23.24
CA GLU A 213 -21.19 2.46 -24.32
C GLU A 213 -22.11 1.20 -24.34
N PRO A 214 -21.59 -0.04 -24.24
CA PRO A 214 -22.44 -1.24 -24.25
C PRO A 214 -23.38 -1.34 -23.04
N GLN A 215 -23.01 -0.72 -21.92
CA GLN A 215 -23.74 -0.79 -20.66
C GLN A 215 -24.98 0.11 -20.66
N LEU A 216 -25.04 1.12 -21.54
CA LEU A 216 -26.20 2.01 -21.63
C LEU A 216 -27.50 1.31 -22.04
N ASN A 217 -27.39 0.22 -22.78
CA ASN A 217 -28.52 -0.58 -23.25
C ASN A 217 -28.98 -1.63 -22.22
N THR A 218 -28.37 -1.65 -21.04
CA THR A 218 -28.67 -2.61 -19.97
C THR A 218 -29.53 -1.97 -18.89
N SER A 219 -30.20 -2.80 -18.09
CA SER A 219 -31.04 -2.33 -16.96
C SER A 219 -30.26 -1.66 -15.83
N SER A 220 -28.92 -1.75 -15.82
CA SER A 220 -28.05 -1.06 -14.87
C SER A 220 -27.71 0.37 -15.29
N SER A 221 -28.19 0.84 -16.45
CA SER A 221 -28.00 2.22 -16.91
C SER A 221 -28.69 3.21 -15.96
N THR A 222 -27.92 4.17 -15.44
CA THR A 222 -28.43 5.23 -14.55
C THR A 222 -28.15 6.59 -15.16
N ASP A 223 -28.90 7.61 -14.78
CA ASP A 223 -28.67 8.99 -15.23
C ASP A 223 -27.24 9.48 -14.94
N ALA A 224 -26.66 9.08 -13.81
CA ALA A 224 -25.27 9.39 -13.47
C ALA A 224 -24.25 8.77 -14.43
N LEU A 225 -24.53 7.58 -14.98
CA LEU A 225 -23.68 6.91 -15.96
C LEU A 225 -23.78 7.61 -17.33
N LYS A 226 -24.99 7.98 -17.73
CA LYS A 226 -25.22 8.76 -18.96
C LYS A 226 -24.53 10.10 -18.90
N GLU A 227 -24.62 10.78 -17.75
CA GLU A 227 -23.95 12.05 -17.54
C GLU A 227 -22.43 11.89 -17.55
N ALA A 228 -21.88 10.89 -16.86
CA ALA A 228 -20.44 10.62 -16.88
C ALA A 228 -19.94 10.31 -18.29
N LEU A 229 -20.71 9.57 -19.10
CA LEU A 229 -20.38 9.32 -20.49
C LEU A 229 -20.44 10.59 -21.34
N ALA A 230 -21.41 11.47 -21.10
CA ALA A 230 -21.49 12.77 -21.78
C ALA A 230 -20.24 13.62 -21.50
N GLU A 231 -19.81 13.70 -20.24
CA GLU A 231 -18.57 14.39 -19.86
C GLU A 231 -17.34 13.78 -20.56
N LEU A 232 -17.25 12.45 -20.64
CA LEU A 232 -16.16 11.76 -21.35
C LEU A 232 -16.17 12.08 -22.86
N TYR A 233 -17.35 12.19 -23.49
CA TYR A 233 -17.43 12.63 -24.89
C TYR A 233 -17.01 14.08 -25.08
N VAL A 234 -17.31 14.98 -24.13
CA VAL A 234 -16.82 16.37 -24.16
C VAL A 234 -15.29 16.39 -24.11
N ILE A 235 -14.70 15.57 -23.23
CA ILE A 235 -13.23 15.42 -23.11
C ILE A 235 -12.61 14.93 -24.42
N ASP A 236 -13.25 13.96 -25.08
CA ASP A 236 -12.78 13.40 -26.35
C ASP A 236 -13.05 14.31 -27.57
N GLY A 237 -13.87 15.37 -27.41
CA GLY A 237 -14.28 16.27 -28.49
C GLY A 237 -15.46 15.78 -29.33
N GLN A 238 -16.18 14.74 -28.90
CA GLN A 238 -17.38 14.21 -29.56
C GLN A 238 -18.66 14.93 -29.07
N TYR A 239 -18.76 16.24 -29.32
CA TYR A 239 -19.81 17.10 -28.75
C TYR A 239 -21.24 16.70 -29.17
N GLU A 240 -21.45 16.15 -30.37
CA GLU A 240 -22.77 15.71 -30.84
C GLU A 240 -23.34 14.55 -30.01
N LYS A 241 -22.49 13.60 -29.63
CA LYS A 241 -22.87 12.47 -28.77
C LYS A 241 -23.08 12.92 -27.33
N ALA A 242 -22.24 13.82 -26.83
CA ALA A 242 -22.42 14.44 -25.52
C ALA A 242 -23.77 15.17 -25.44
N PHE A 243 -24.10 15.98 -26.45
CA PHE A 243 -25.37 16.69 -26.55
C PHE A 243 -26.58 15.75 -26.51
N SER A 244 -26.53 14.66 -27.28
CA SER A 244 -27.63 13.68 -27.29
C SER A 244 -27.92 13.12 -25.89
N LEU A 245 -26.88 12.83 -25.10
CA LEU A 245 -27.05 12.37 -23.73
C LEU A 245 -27.52 13.48 -22.77
N TYR A 246 -27.00 14.70 -22.90
CA TYR A 246 -27.47 15.83 -22.09
C TYR A 246 -28.94 16.17 -22.36
N ALA A 247 -29.40 16.03 -23.60
CA ALA A 247 -30.79 16.23 -24.01
C ALA A 247 -31.71 15.19 -23.36
N ASP A 248 -31.30 13.91 -23.41
CA ASP A 248 -32.02 12.82 -22.74
C ASP A 248 -32.14 13.04 -21.23
N LEU A 249 -31.14 13.69 -20.62
CA LEU A 249 -31.10 14.01 -19.19
C LEU A 249 -31.79 15.35 -18.84
N MET A 250 -32.33 16.07 -19.83
CA MET A 250 -32.96 17.38 -19.67
C MET A 250 -32.13 18.37 -18.84
N LYS A 251 -30.81 18.44 -19.10
CA LYS A 251 -29.92 19.36 -18.37
C LYS A 251 -30.31 20.82 -18.65
N PRO A 252 -30.36 21.69 -17.62
CA PRO A 252 -30.80 23.07 -17.77
C PRO A 252 -29.89 23.90 -18.67
N ASP A 253 -28.58 23.62 -18.64
CA ASP A 253 -27.54 24.40 -19.34
C ASP A 253 -27.27 23.90 -20.77
N ILE A 254 -28.20 23.11 -21.34
CA ILE A 254 -28.01 22.48 -22.64
C ILE A 254 -27.99 23.48 -23.80
N PHE A 255 -28.73 24.59 -23.69
CA PHE A 255 -28.74 25.64 -24.71
C PHE A 255 -27.39 26.36 -24.76
N ASP A 256 -26.81 26.68 -23.60
CA ASP A 256 -25.46 27.23 -23.53
C ASP A 256 -24.42 26.26 -24.10
N PHE A 257 -24.61 24.96 -23.91
CA PHE A 257 -23.74 23.93 -24.51
C PHE A 257 -23.83 23.91 -26.04
N ILE A 258 -25.02 24.08 -26.62
CA ILE A 258 -25.21 24.17 -28.08
C ILE A 258 -24.45 25.37 -28.65
N ASP A 259 -24.65 26.54 -28.03
CA ASP A 259 -24.07 27.80 -28.48
C ASP A 259 -22.53 27.78 -28.38
N ASN A 260 -21.98 27.17 -27.32
CA ASN A 260 -20.53 27.10 -27.09
C ASN A 260 -19.79 26.11 -28.02
N HIS A 261 -20.52 25.16 -28.62
CA HIS A 261 -19.94 24.09 -29.44
C HIS A 261 -20.46 24.08 -30.88
N ASP A 262 -21.13 25.16 -31.32
CA ASP A 262 -21.67 25.35 -32.67
C ASP A 262 -22.59 24.19 -33.16
N LEU A 263 -23.34 23.56 -32.25
CA LEU A 263 -24.16 22.37 -32.56
C LEU A 263 -25.52 22.68 -33.22
N HIS A 264 -25.67 23.86 -33.81
CA HIS A 264 -26.93 24.32 -34.39
C HIS A 264 -27.39 23.49 -35.58
N ASP A 265 -26.46 22.95 -36.36
CA ASP A 265 -26.78 22.15 -37.55
C ASP A 265 -27.27 20.75 -37.18
N THR A 266 -26.75 20.16 -36.09
CA THR A 266 -27.15 18.84 -35.58
C THR A 266 -28.59 18.81 -35.06
N ILE A 267 -29.12 19.96 -34.65
CA ILE A 267 -30.51 20.11 -34.18
C ILE A 267 -31.49 20.19 -35.37
N ARG A 268 -31.05 20.68 -36.52
CA ARG A 268 -31.92 20.84 -37.71
C ARG A 268 -32.29 19.52 -38.39
N GLU A 269 -31.53 18.45 -38.15
CA GLU A 269 -31.71 17.14 -38.78
C GLU A 269 -32.50 16.11 -37.94
N LYS A 270 -32.94 16.46 -36.73
CA LYS A 270 -33.83 15.64 -35.88
C LYS A 270 -35.24 16.23 -35.83
#